data_AF-A0A3B1C8F3-F1
#
_entry.id   AF-A0A3B1C8F3-F1
#
_cell.length_a   1.000
_cell.length_b   1.000
_cell.length_c   1.000
_cell.angle_alpha   90.00
_cell.angle_beta   90.00
_cell.angle_gamma   90.00
#
_symmetry.space_group_name_H-M   'P 1'
#
loop_
_entity.id
_entity.type
_entity.pdbx_description
1 polymer ?
#
loop_
_entity_poly.entity_id
_entity_poly.type
_entity_poly.pdbx_seq_one_letter_code
_entity_poly.pdbx_strand_id
1 'polypeptide(L)'
;MKNNKRRFRFKVFAIVSFLMVVKLFSLGWITGSDSGSFVSPAPVFAQAGQTSAEETAGGNGAALGGGAGERPAEKAPIAGQGALDIEIIKDVEKRNKELNKREAELERKQQQLNALQTDIDKQLSELKALQAKIEEALVLRNDLEKESIRKLAKTYSSMPPESAATLIQKLDMSIAIRMLNVMKERSAGKILAATPPDLATKLSEGLVKKR
;
A
#
# COMPACT_ATOMS: atom_id res chain seq x y z
N MET A 1 -48.15 -10.09 0.82
CA MET A 1 -46.67 -9.94 0.76
C MET A 1 -46.22 -8.47 0.57
N LYS A 2 -46.61 -7.51 1.44
CA LYS A 2 -46.30 -6.06 1.24
C LYS A 2 -45.38 -5.44 2.30
N ASN A 3 -45.02 -6.17 3.36
CA ASN A 3 -44.36 -5.60 4.55
C ASN A 3 -42.82 -5.64 4.54
N ASN A 4 -42.18 -6.34 3.58
CA ASN A 4 -40.71 -6.45 3.54
C ASN A 4 -39.99 -5.25 2.91
N LYS A 5 -40.67 -4.47 2.04
CA LYS A 5 -40.06 -3.28 1.41
C LYS A 5 -39.84 -2.14 2.40
N ARG A 6 -40.70 -1.99 3.43
CA ARG A 6 -40.53 -0.95 4.46
C ARG A 6 -39.37 -1.28 5.41
N ARG A 7 -39.24 -2.54 5.84
CA ARG A 7 -38.13 -3.00 6.69
C ARG A 7 -36.75 -2.85 6.01
N PHE A 8 -36.69 -3.02 4.69
CA PHE A 8 -35.45 -2.83 3.93
C PHE A 8 -35.03 -1.35 3.86
N ARG A 9 -35.99 -0.44 3.62
CA ARG A 9 -35.72 1.01 3.59
C ARG A 9 -35.30 1.54 4.97
N PHE A 10 -35.90 1.03 6.05
CA PHE A 10 -35.48 1.39 7.43
C PHE A 10 -34.07 0.86 7.77
N LYS A 11 -33.71 -0.37 7.36
CA LYS A 11 -32.36 -0.91 7.58
C LYS A 11 -31.29 -0.16 6.78
N VAL A 12 -31.58 0.21 5.54
CA VAL A 12 -30.68 1.04 4.72
C VAL A 12 -30.52 2.44 5.32
N PHE A 13 -31.58 3.04 5.83
CA PHE A 13 -31.50 4.35 6.50
C PHE A 13 -30.71 4.30 7.82
N ALA A 14 -30.83 3.22 8.59
CA ALA A 14 -30.06 3.01 9.82
C ALA A 14 -28.55 2.84 9.56
N ILE A 15 -28.17 2.17 8.47
CA ILE A 15 -26.76 1.98 8.07
C ILE A 15 -26.14 3.28 7.54
N VAL A 16 -26.89 4.09 6.78
CA VAL A 16 -26.41 5.39 6.28
C VAL A 16 -26.33 6.43 7.41
N SER A 17 -27.27 6.41 8.37
CA SER A 17 -27.22 7.25 9.57
C SER A 17 -26.02 6.90 10.47
N PHE A 18 -25.70 5.61 10.60
CA PHE A 18 -24.53 5.16 11.36
C PHE A 18 -23.20 5.64 10.73
N LEU A 19 -23.10 5.63 9.40
CA LEU A 19 -21.96 6.22 8.67
C LEU A 19 -21.86 7.75 8.81
N MET A 20 -22.99 8.45 9.00
CA MET A 20 -23.00 9.90 9.18
C MET A 20 -22.60 10.30 10.61
N VAL A 21 -23.00 9.51 11.63
CA VAL A 21 -22.61 9.72 13.03
C VAL A 21 -21.13 9.39 13.28
N VAL A 22 -20.56 8.41 12.58
CA VAL A 22 -19.11 8.11 12.64
C VAL A 22 -18.29 9.22 11.96
N LYS A 23 -18.77 9.81 10.86
CA LYS A 23 -18.09 10.93 10.18
C LYS A 23 -18.12 12.23 11.00
N LEU A 24 -19.12 12.39 11.87
CA LEU A 24 -19.22 13.51 12.83
C LEU A 24 -18.33 13.32 14.07
N PHE A 25 -17.83 12.12 14.35
CA PHE A 25 -16.90 11.84 15.46
C PHE A 25 -15.41 11.94 15.06
N SER A 26 -15.10 12.29 13.80
CA SER A 26 -13.73 12.56 13.31
C SER A 26 -13.48 14.01 12.90
N LEU A 27 -14.37 14.95 13.24
CA LEU A 27 -14.12 16.38 13.11
C LEU A 27 -13.89 17.01 14.49
N GLY A 28 -12.71 16.71 15.03
CA GLY A 28 -12.14 17.39 16.19
C GLY A 28 -10.64 17.28 16.09
N TRP A 29 -10.02 18.21 15.36
CA TRP A 29 -8.74 18.90 15.64
C TRP A 29 -8.24 19.65 14.37
N ILE A 30 -8.10 20.98 14.52
CA ILE A 30 -7.00 21.85 14.04
C ILE A 30 -6.81 21.99 12.51
N THR A 31 -7.00 23.15 11.86
CA THR A 31 -6.53 24.54 12.06
C THR A 31 -5.02 24.71 12.23
N GLY A 32 -4.28 24.64 11.12
CA GLY A 32 -2.88 25.07 11.12
C GLY A 32 -2.17 24.66 9.86
N SER A 33 -2.41 25.38 8.77
CA SER A 33 -1.44 25.42 7.67
C SER A 33 -0.26 26.23 8.16
N ASP A 34 0.89 25.59 8.33
CA ASP A 34 2.14 26.27 7.99
C ASP A 34 3.09 25.27 7.37
N SER A 35 3.46 25.61 6.15
CA SER A 35 4.32 24.91 5.22
C SER A 35 5.78 25.02 5.66
N GLY A 36 6.41 23.87 5.92
CA GLY A 36 7.86 23.74 6.04
C GLY A 36 8.33 22.57 5.19
N SER A 37 8.76 22.89 3.97
CA SER A 37 9.27 21.98 2.94
C SER A 37 10.51 21.18 3.38
N PHE A 38 10.37 19.86 3.42
CA PHE A 38 11.50 18.92 3.48
C PHE A 38 12.03 18.65 2.06
N VAL A 39 13.30 18.97 1.84
CA VAL A 39 14.07 18.58 0.65
C VAL A 39 14.88 17.33 0.98
N SER A 40 14.73 16.28 0.16
CA SER A 40 15.72 15.20 -0.01
C SER A 40 16.55 15.48 -1.28
N PRO A 41 17.81 15.02 -1.33
CA PRO A 41 18.05 13.88 -2.22
C PRO A 41 19.02 12.82 -1.67
N ALA A 42 18.87 11.64 -2.28
CA ALA A 42 19.47 10.35 -2.01
C ALA A 42 20.93 10.22 -2.52
N PRO A 43 21.61 9.06 -2.31
CA PRO A 43 23.07 8.92 -2.30
C PRO A 43 23.67 8.56 -3.68
N VAL A 44 24.98 8.83 -3.84
CA VAL A 44 25.78 8.33 -4.97
C VAL A 44 27.01 7.59 -4.42
N PHE A 45 27.07 6.29 -4.70
CA PHE A 45 28.29 5.47 -4.67
C PHE A 45 28.61 5.07 -6.12
N ALA A 46 29.85 5.30 -6.59
CA ALA A 46 30.55 4.47 -7.59
C ALA A 46 31.96 5.05 -7.94
N GLN A 47 32.97 4.53 -7.25
CA GLN A 47 34.14 3.80 -7.78
C GLN A 47 34.99 4.32 -8.98
N ALA A 48 36.29 4.49 -8.66
CA ALA A 48 37.52 4.00 -9.34
C ALA A 48 38.26 4.80 -10.45
N GLY A 49 39.57 4.86 -10.23
CA GLY A 49 40.67 4.98 -11.21
C GLY A 49 41.36 6.35 -11.23
N GLN A 50 42.69 6.55 -11.22
CA GLN A 50 43.90 5.73 -11.04
C GLN A 50 45.09 6.69 -11.31
N THR A 51 46.16 6.67 -10.50
CA THR A 51 47.60 6.88 -10.84
C THR A 51 48.38 6.61 -9.53
N SER A 52 49.11 5.50 -9.31
CA SER A 52 50.40 5.00 -9.86
C SER A 52 51.49 6.08 -9.90
N ALA A 53 52.73 5.94 -9.42
CA ALA A 53 53.61 4.85 -8.94
C ALA A 53 54.56 5.45 -7.84
N GLU A 54 55.47 4.80 -7.10
CA GLU A 54 56.47 3.73 -7.32
C GLU A 54 57.16 3.55 -5.92
N GLU A 55 57.23 2.41 -5.23
CA GLU A 55 58.01 1.16 -5.36
C GLU A 55 59.35 1.10 -4.57
N THR A 56 59.65 -0.13 -4.11
CA THR A 56 60.86 -0.73 -3.48
C THR A 56 60.78 -0.85 -1.95
N ALA A 57 60.60 -2.00 -1.29
CA ALA A 57 61.02 -3.41 -1.40
C ALA A 57 62.22 -3.78 -0.50
N GLY A 58 62.04 -4.86 0.28
CA GLY A 58 63.06 -5.57 1.06
C GLY A 58 62.72 -5.62 2.55
N GLY A 59 62.57 -6.74 3.26
CA GLY A 59 62.87 -8.14 2.94
C GLY A 59 63.54 -8.81 4.16
N ASN A 60 62.99 -9.95 4.57
CA ASN A 60 63.51 -10.99 5.47
C ASN A 60 63.37 -10.87 7.00
N GLY A 61 62.83 -11.97 7.55
CA GLY A 61 62.91 -12.34 8.95
C GLY A 61 63.95 -13.43 9.23
N ALA A 62 64.16 -13.67 10.53
CA ALA A 62 64.69 -14.86 11.22
C ALA A 62 65.25 -14.35 12.56
N ALA A 63 64.65 -14.64 13.72
CA ALA A 63 64.67 -15.90 14.48
C ALA A 63 65.62 -15.81 15.70
N LEU A 64 65.19 -16.47 16.78
CA LEU A 64 65.95 -17.05 17.90
C LEU A 64 66.16 -16.26 19.21
N GLY A 65 65.82 -16.98 20.29
CA GLY A 65 66.45 -16.93 21.62
C GLY A 65 65.80 -15.98 22.60
N GLY A 66 65.30 -16.35 23.77
CA GLY A 66 65.56 -17.55 24.58
C GLY A 66 65.95 -17.11 26.00
N GLY A 67 65.10 -17.44 26.98
CA GLY A 67 65.53 -17.86 28.32
C GLY A 67 65.98 -16.83 29.36
N ALA A 68 65.06 -16.57 30.30
CA ALA A 68 65.24 -16.58 31.76
C ALA A 68 66.21 -15.60 32.45
N GLY A 69 65.65 -14.87 33.43
CA GLY A 69 66.39 -14.19 34.49
C GLY A 69 65.42 -13.57 35.52
N GLU A 70 65.16 -14.31 36.60
CA GLU A 70 64.47 -13.84 37.80
C GLU A 70 65.14 -12.60 38.41
N ARG A 71 64.35 -11.67 38.97
CA ARG A 71 64.29 -11.42 40.42
C ARG A 71 63.27 -10.34 40.82
N PRO A 72 62.79 -10.37 42.08
CA PRO A 72 61.47 -9.87 42.48
C PRO A 72 61.47 -8.46 43.08
N ALA A 73 60.26 -7.90 43.06
CA ALA A 73 59.68 -6.96 44.03
C ALA A 73 60.49 -5.70 44.38
N GLU A 74 60.06 -4.58 43.81
CA GLU A 74 60.18 -3.29 44.48
C GLU A 74 58.83 -2.56 44.44
N LYS A 75 57.97 -2.87 45.43
CA LYS A 75 56.89 -1.98 45.83
C LYS A 75 57.53 -0.77 46.50
N ALA A 76 57.84 0.27 45.72
CA ALA A 76 57.91 1.61 46.27
C ALA A 76 56.47 2.12 46.42
N PRO A 77 56.05 2.63 47.59
CA PRO A 77 54.76 3.28 47.72
C PRO A 77 54.85 4.60 46.97
N ILE A 78 54.25 4.65 45.78
CA ILE A 78 54.21 5.85 44.97
C ILE A 78 53.11 6.72 45.59
N ALA A 79 53.47 7.38 46.69
CA ALA A 79 52.68 8.43 47.32
C ALA A 79 52.55 9.57 46.30
N GLY A 80 51.49 9.48 45.49
CA GLY A 80 51.24 10.31 44.31
C GLY A 80 50.30 9.64 43.29
N GLN A 81 50.20 8.31 43.26
CA GLN A 81 49.36 7.58 42.30
C GLN A 81 47.88 7.51 42.71
N GLY A 82 47.57 7.43 44.00
CA GLY A 82 46.19 7.32 44.46
C GLY A 82 45.28 8.49 44.02
N ALA A 83 45.82 9.70 43.86
CA ALA A 83 45.03 10.85 43.40
C ALA A 83 44.71 10.79 41.89
N LEU A 84 45.68 10.37 41.06
CA LEU A 84 45.51 10.18 39.62
C LEU A 84 44.59 8.98 39.32
N ASP A 85 44.74 7.90 40.08
CA ASP A 85 43.89 6.71 39.96
C ASP A 85 42.43 7.03 40.31
N ILE A 86 42.18 7.86 41.33
CA ILE A 86 40.83 8.31 41.70
C ILE A 86 40.21 9.20 40.60
N GLU A 87 40.99 10.06 39.96
CA GLU A 87 40.51 10.93 38.87
C GLU A 87 40.15 10.11 37.62
N ILE A 88 41.00 9.16 37.24
CA ILE A 88 40.74 8.23 36.13
C ILE A 88 39.48 7.39 36.38
N ILE A 89 39.31 6.86 37.60
CA ILE A 89 38.12 6.09 37.96
C ILE A 89 36.84 6.94 37.85
N LYS A 90 36.87 8.19 38.34
CA LYS A 90 35.73 9.12 38.21
C LYS A 90 35.39 9.42 36.76
N ASP A 91 36.40 9.59 35.90
CA ASP A 91 36.20 9.83 34.47
C ASP A 91 35.63 8.61 33.73
N VAL A 92 36.05 7.41 34.11
CA VAL A 92 35.49 6.16 33.58
C VAL A 92 34.03 6.01 34.04
N GLU A 93 33.71 6.27 35.31
CA GLU A 93 32.33 6.25 35.81
C GLU A 93 31.43 7.26 35.09
N LYS A 94 31.94 8.48 34.85
CA LYS A 94 31.21 9.51 34.11
C LYS A 94 30.91 9.07 32.69
N ARG A 95 31.92 8.51 31.99
CA ARG A 95 31.75 7.96 30.64
C ARG A 95 30.78 6.79 30.61
N ASN A 96 30.87 5.85 31.55
CA ASN A 96 29.94 4.74 31.65
C ASN A 96 28.50 5.21 31.89
N LYS A 97 28.29 6.21 32.76
CA LYS A 97 26.97 6.82 32.97
C LYS A 97 26.43 7.48 31.70
N GLU A 98 27.29 8.13 30.92
CA GLU A 98 26.90 8.75 29.64
C GLU A 98 26.58 7.71 28.57
N LEU A 99 27.37 6.64 28.48
CA LEU A 99 27.11 5.51 27.59
C LEU A 99 25.79 4.80 27.94
N ASN A 100 25.57 4.49 29.21
CA ASN A 100 24.31 3.86 29.66
C ASN A 100 23.09 4.72 29.35
N LYS A 101 23.21 6.06 29.46
CA LYS A 101 22.13 6.98 29.06
C LYS A 101 21.86 6.90 27.56
N ARG A 102 22.90 6.94 26.73
CA ARG A 102 22.78 6.81 25.27
C ARG A 102 22.18 5.47 24.86
N GLU A 103 22.62 4.39 25.49
CA GLU A 103 22.11 3.04 25.24
C GLU A 103 20.63 2.95 25.57
N ALA A 104 20.20 3.45 26.74
CA ALA A 104 18.79 3.50 27.10
C ALA A 104 17.96 4.38 26.14
N GLU A 105 18.52 5.50 25.64
CA GLU A 105 17.86 6.33 24.63
C GLU A 105 17.72 5.62 23.29
N LEU A 106 18.76 4.91 22.84
CA LEU A 106 18.75 4.13 21.61
C LEU A 106 17.78 2.96 21.70
N GLU A 107 17.74 2.26 22.83
CA GLU A 107 16.80 1.16 23.06
C GLU A 107 15.35 1.66 22.99
N ARG A 108 15.05 2.78 23.63
CA ARG A 108 13.71 3.41 23.54
C ARG A 108 13.34 3.77 22.11
N LYS A 109 14.27 4.38 21.35
CA LYS A 109 14.04 4.71 19.94
C LYS A 109 13.83 3.43 19.11
N GLN A 110 14.60 2.38 19.35
CA GLN A 110 14.45 1.11 18.64
C GLN A 110 13.08 0.48 18.92
N GLN A 111 12.63 0.49 20.18
CA GLN A 111 11.30 0.00 20.55
C GLN A 111 10.18 0.80 19.87
N GLN A 112 10.31 2.13 19.84
CA GLN A 112 9.36 3.00 19.13
C GLN A 112 9.33 2.71 17.63
N LEU A 113 10.50 2.60 16.98
CA LEU A 113 10.59 2.27 15.56
C LEU A 113 10.02 0.89 15.24
N ASN A 114 10.27 -0.11 16.09
CA ASN A 114 9.70 -1.45 15.92
C ASN A 114 8.17 -1.45 16.05
N ALA A 115 7.63 -0.68 17.00
CA ALA A 115 6.18 -0.52 17.14
C ALA A 115 5.57 0.15 15.90
N LEU A 116 6.17 1.24 15.44
CA LEU A 116 5.76 1.94 14.22
C LEU A 116 5.83 1.03 12.99
N GLN A 117 6.91 0.26 12.83
CA GLN A 117 7.07 -0.70 11.74
C GLN A 117 5.96 -1.75 11.76
N THR A 118 5.68 -2.31 12.94
CA THR A 118 4.60 -3.29 13.12
C THR A 118 3.24 -2.71 12.77
N ASP A 119 2.98 -1.46 13.16
CA ASP A 119 1.72 -0.78 12.87
C ASP A 119 1.58 -0.46 11.37
N ILE A 120 2.67 -0.07 10.70
CA ILE A 120 2.70 0.12 9.25
C ILE A 120 2.43 -1.22 8.54
N ASP A 121 3.07 -2.31 8.97
CA ASP A 121 2.88 -3.63 8.36
C ASP A 121 1.43 -4.12 8.52
N LYS A 122 0.83 -3.88 9.69
CA LYS A 122 -0.61 -4.14 9.91
C LYS A 122 -1.47 -3.32 8.96
N GLN A 123 -1.29 -2.00 8.90
CA GLN A 123 -2.07 -1.14 8.01
C GLN A 123 -1.91 -1.54 6.55
N LEU A 124 -0.70 -1.88 6.12
CA LEU A 124 -0.43 -2.36 4.77
C LEU A 124 -1.15 -3.68 4.47
N SER A 125 -1.16 -4.61 5.43
CA SER A 125 -1.88 -5.88 5.30
C SER A 125 -3.41 -5.66 5.20
N GLU A 126 -3.96 -4.75 5.98
CA GLU A 126 -5.39 -4.40 5.95
C GLU A 126 -5.77 -3.74 4.63
N LEU A 127 -4.95 -2.80 4.14
CA LEU A 127 -5.16 -2.15 2.85
C LEU A 127 -5.11 -3.14 1.70
N LYS A 128 -4.14 -4.06 1.69
CA LYS A 128 -4.06 -5.13 0.69
C LYS A 128 -5.26 -6.05 0.75
N ALA A 129 -5.70 -6.43 1.95
CA ALA A 129 -6.90 -7.26 2.12
C ALA A 129 -8.18 -6.54 1.65
N LEU A 130 -8.28 -5.23 1.89
CA LEU A 130 -9.40 -4.43 1.41
C LEU A 130 -9.38 -4.27 -0.11
N GLN A 131 -8.21 -4.02 -0.69
CA GLN A 131 -8.04 -3.98 -2.15
C GLN A 131 -8.49 -5.30 -2.78
N ALA A 132 -8.02 -6.43 -2.27
CA ALA A 132 -8.41 -7.75 -2.78
C ALA A 132 -9.94 -7.97 -2.70
N LYS A 133 -10.58 -7.57 -1.59
CA LYS A 133 -12.04 -7.66 -1.46
C LYS A 133 -12.78 -6.77 -2.44
N ILE A 134 -12.26 -5.58 -2.73
CA ILE A 134 -12.85 -4.66 -3.71
C ILE A 134 -12.72 -5.26 -5.11
N GLU A 135 -11.55 -5.77 -5.48
CA GLU A 135 -11.33 -6.43 -6.76
C GLU A 135 -12.25 -7.64 -6.94
N GLU A 136 -12.37 -8.51 -5.93
CA GLU A 136 -13.30 -9.64 -5.94
C GLU A 136 -14.75 -9.18 -6.10
N ALA A 137 -15.17 -8.18 -5.32
CA ALA A 137 -16.53 -7.63 -5.41
C ALA A 137 -16.82 -7.02 -6.79
N LEU A 138 -15.84 -6.36 -7.42
CA LEU A 138 -15.95 -5.82 -8.77
C LEU A 138 -16.06 -6.92 -9.82
N VAL A 139 -15.25 -7.98 -9.72
CA VAL A 139 -15.34 -9.14 -10.62
C VAL A 139 -16.72 -9.79 -10.51
N LEU A 140 -17.18 -10.07 -9.28
CA LEU A 140 -18.50 -10.64 -9.04
C LEU A 140 -19.62 -9.75 -9.60
N ARG A 141 -19.52 -8.43 -9.39
CA ARG A 141 -20.47 -7.47 -9.95
C ARG A 141 -20.51 -7.52 -11.47
N ASN A 142 -19.35 -7.50 -12.11
CA ASN A 142 -19.24 -7.56 -13.57
C ASN A 142 -19.82 -8.86 -14.12
N ASP A 143 -19.60 -9.98 -13.45
CA ASP A 143 -20.09 -11.28 -13.90
C ASP A 143 -21.62 -11.41 -13.73
N LEU A 144 -22.17 -10.95 -12.61
CA LEU A 144 -23.62 -10.86 -12.42
C LEU A 144 -24.28 -9.93 -13.45
N GLU A 145 -23.65 -8.81 -13.78
CA GLU A 145 -24.13 -7.91 -14.82
C GLU A 145 -24.09 -8.55 -16.21
N LYS A 146 -22.98 -9.22 -16.58
CA LYS A 146 -22.88 -9.97 -17.84
C LYS A 146 -23.94 -11.07 -17.92
N GLU A 147 -24.17 -11.82 -16.84
CA GLU A 147 -25.19 -12.86 -16.79
C GLU A 147 -26.60 -12.27 -16.97
N SER A 148 -26.88 -11.15 -16.29
CA SER A 148 -28.16 -10.44 -16.41
C SER A 148 -28.40 -9.95 -17.84
N ILE A 149 -27.39 -9.39 -18.49
CA ILE A 149 -27.47 -8.97 -19.90
C ILE A 149 -27.65 -10.17 -20.83
N ARG A 150 -26.95 -11.29 -20.61
CA ARG A 150 -27.13 -12.52 -21.39
C ARG A 150 -28.55 -13.07 -21.26
N LYS A 151 -29.12 -13.05 -20.05
CA LYS A 151 -30.50 -13.49 -19.81
C LYS A 151 -31.52 -12.59 -20.49
N LEU A 152 -31.27 -11.28 -20.47
CA LEU A 152 -32.08 -10.30 -21.18
C LEU A 152 -32.02 -10.55 -22.70
N ALA A 153 -30.80 -10.67 -23.24
CA ALA A 153 -30.57 -10.97 -24.65
C ALA A 153 -31.28 -12.26 -25.09
N LYS A 154 -31.21 -13.33 -24.28
CA LYS A 154 -31.91 -14.60 -24.55
C LYS A 154 -33.42 -14.39 -24.62
N THR A 155 -34.01 -13.74 -23.62
CA THR A 155 -35.46 -13.47 -23.56
C THR A 155 -35.94 -12.67 -24.77
N TYR A 156 -35.21 -11.62 -25.13
CA TYR A 156 -35.56 -10.78 -26.29
C TYR A 156 -35.34 -11.51 -27.62
N SER A 157 -34.31 -12.36 -27.71
CA SER A 157 -34.04 -13.16 -28.93
C SER A 157 -35.07 -14.26 -29.20
N SER A 158 -35.78 -14.73 -28.17
CA SER A 158 -36.87 -15.71 -28.30
C SER A 158 -38.23 -15.09 -28.61
N MET A 159 -38.35 -13.76 -28.57
CA MET A 159 -39.57 -13.03 -28.86
C MET A 159 -39.66 -12.67 -30.35
N PRO A 160 -40.86 -12.44 -30.92
CA PRO A 160 -40.99 -11.86 -32.25
C PRO A 160 -40.21 -10.54 -32.39
N PRO A 161 -39.49 -10.32 -33.53
CA PRO A 161 -38.63 -9.14 -33.71
C PRO A 161 -39.36 -7.80 -33.55
N GLU A 162 -40.60 -7.71 -34.02
CA GLU A 162 -41.45 -6.51 -33.94
C GLU A 162 -41.79 -6.15 -32.49
N SER A 163 -42.14 -7.15 -31.68
CA SER A 163 -42.40 -6.96 -30.25
C SER A 163 -41.12 -6.55 -29.52
N ALA A 164 -39.99 -7.21 -29.82
CA ALA A 164 -38.70 -6.87 -29.23
C ALA A 164 -38.27 -5.42 -29.57
N ALA A 165 -38.44 -4.99 -30.82
CA ALA A 165 -38.15 -3.63 -31.28
C ALA A 165 -39.00 -2.57 -30.56
N THR A 166 -40.28 -2.87 -30.33
CA THR A 166 -41.18 -1.98 -29.57
C THR A 166 -40.74 -1.83 -28.11
N LEU A 167 -40.28 -2.91 -27.48
CA LEU A 167 -39.78 -2.87 -26.09
C LEU A 167 -38.42 -2.17 -25.98
N ILE A 168 -37.53 -2.33 -26.96
CA ILE A 168 -36.20 -1.70 -26.97
C ILE A 168 -36.30 -0.18 -27.01
N GLN A 169 -37.31 0.39 -27.68
CA GLN A 169 -37.55 1.83 -27.71
C GLN A 169 -37.77 2.44 -26.32
N LYS A 170 -38.25 1.66 -25.35
CA LYS A 170 -38.48 2.08 -23.96
C LYS A 170 -37.31 1.72 -23.03
N LEU A 171 -36.31 1.00 -23.55
CA LEU A 171 -35.15 0.58 -22.78
C LEU A 171 -34.09 1.69 -22.81
N ASP A 172 -33.28 1.75 -21.75
CA ASP A 172 -32.11 2.63 -21.76
C ASP A 172 -31.16 2.26 -22.92
N MET A 173 -30.70 3.28 -23.64
CA MET A 173 -29.85 3.12 -24.83
C MET A 173 -28.60 2.30 -24.52
N SER A 174 -27.96 2.53 -23.37
CA SER A 174 -26.73 1.83 -23.01
C SER A 174 -26.96 0.34 -22.73
N ILE A 175 -28.12 -0.02 -22.18
CA ILE A 175 -28.52 -1.42 -21.92
C ILE A 175 -28.89 -2.09 -23.24
N ALA A 176 -29.62 -1.41 -24.12
CA ALA A 176 -29.99 -1.91 -25.44
C ALA A 176 -28.74 -2.27 -26.27
N ILE A 177 -27.73 -1.38 -26.30
CA ILE A 177 -26.45 -1.62 -27.00
C ILE A 177 -25.73 -2.84 -26.39
N ARG A 178 -25.59 -2.91 -25.06
CA ARG A 178 -24.92 -4.05 -24.40
C ARG A 178 -25.64 -5.37 -24.68
N MET A 179 -26.96 -5.37 -24.69
CA MET A 179 -27.78 -6.53 -24.99
C MET A 179 -27.62 -6.97 -26.45
N LEU A 180 -27.67 -6.04 -27.41
CA LEU A 180 -27.46 -6.28 -28.84
C LEU A 180 -26.06 -6.85 -29.13
N ASN A 181 -25.04 -6.41 -28.38
CA ASN A 181 -23.68 -6.91 -28.54
C ASN A 181 -23.48 -8.35 -28.04
N VAL A 182 -24.31 -8.81 -27.10
CA VAL A 182 -24.19 -10.16 -26.50
C VAL A 182 -25.03 -11.19 -27.25
N MET A 183 -26.04 -10.77 -28.02
CA MET A 183 -26.87 -11.69 -28.79
C MET A 183 -26.23 -12.10 -30.13
N LYS A 184 -26.78 -13.15 -30.75
CA LYS A 184 -26.36 -13.58 -32.09
C LYS A 184 -26.63 -12.49 -33.12
N GLU A 185 -25.66 -12.24 -33.99
CA GLU A 185 -25.72 -11.21 -35.05
C GLU A 185 -27.00 -11.28 -35.88
N ARG A 186 -27.45 -12.48 -36.25
CA ARG A 186 -28.69 -12.68 -37.01
C ARG A 186 -29.94 -12.21 -36.26
N SER A 187 -30.01 -12.44 -34.94
CA SER A 187 -31.14 -11.99 -34.12
C SER A 187 -31.09 -10.48 -33.91
N ALA A 188 -29.90 -9.92 -33.66
CA ALA A 188 -29.71 -8.47 -33.57
C ALA A 188 -30.13 -7.76 -34.85
N GLY A 189 -29.71 -8.26 -36.02
CA GLY A 189 -30.06 -7.68 -37.31
C GLY A 189 -31.57 -7.68 -37.57
N LYS A 190 -32.28 -8.76 -37.24
CA LYS A 190 -33.75 -8.82 -37.35
C LYS A 190 -34.46 -7.80 -36.46
N ILE A 191 -33.97 -7.61 -35.23
CA ILE A 191 -34.54 -6.66 -34.29
C ILE A 191 -34.26 -5.22 -34.73
N LEU A 192 -33.04 -4.93 -35.21
CA LEU A 192 -32.68 -3.63 -35.76
C LEU A 192 -33.52 -3.29 -37.00
N ALA A 193 -33.78 -4.26 -37.88
CA ALA A 193 -34.64 -4.07 -39.05
C ALA A 193 -36.11 -3.75 -38.69
N ALA A 194 -36.60 -4.26 -37.55
CA ALA A 194 -37.95 -3.97 -37.04
C ALA A 194 -38.00 -2.70 -36.17
N THR A 195 -36.86 -2.03 -35.94
CA THR A 195 -36.74 -0.81 -35.13
C THR A 195 -36.81 0.43 -36.02
N PRO A 196 -37.37 1.57 -35.55
CA PRO A 196 -37.36 2.82 -36.33
C PRO A 196 -35.94 3.21 -36.78
N PRO A 197 -35.78 3.75 -38.01
CA PRO A 197 -34.47 3.99 -38.63
C PRO A 197 -33.56 4.88 -37.77
N ASP A 198 -34.11 5.96 -37.19
CA ASP A 198 -33.33 6.88 -36.34
C ASP A 198 -32.74 6.19 -35.10
N LEU A 199 -33.50 5.28 -34.49
CA LEU A 199 -33.06 4.53 -33.31
C LEU A 199 -32.07 3.43 -33.71
N ALA A 200 -32.32 2.74 -34.84
CA ALA A 200 -31.43 1.71 -35.35
C ALA A 200 -30.03 2.27 -35.68
N THR A 201 -29.95 3.47 -36.25
CA THR A 201 -28.67 4.17 -36.51
C THR A 201 -27.93 4.46 -35.21
N LYS A 202 -28.61 5.04 -34.20
CA LYS A 202 -28.01 5.31 -32.88
C LYS A 202 -27.51 4.05 -32.18
N LEU A 203 -28.29 2.97 -32.23
CA LEU A 203 -27.89 1.68 -31.67
C LEU A 203 -26.68 1.10 -32.41
N SER A 204 -26.63 1.22 -33.73
CA SER A 204 -25.52 0.74 -34.58
C SER A 204 -24.24 1.52 -34.33
N GLU A 205 -24.31 2.86 -34.25
CA GLU A 205 -23.18 3.71 -33.86
C GLU A 205 -22.68 3.36 -32.45
N GLY A 206 -23.61 3.10 -31.53
CA GLY A 206 -23.32 2.69 -30.17
C GLY A 206 -22.57 1.35 -30.06
N LEU A 207 -22.80 0.42 -30.99
CA LEU A 207 -22.07 -0.85 -31.05
C LEU A 207 -20.61 -0.67 -31.48
N VAL A 208 -20.32 0.31 -32.35
CA VAL A 208 -18.95 0.60 -32.81
C VAL A 208 -18.15 1.40 -31.77
N LYS A 209 -18.78 2.41 -31.15
CA LYS A 209 -18.11 3.35 -30.24
C LYS A 209 -17.55 2.71 -28.96
N LYS A 210 -18.00 1.50 -28.60
CA LYS A 210 -17.69 0.86 -27.32
C LYS A 210 -16.59 -0.22 -27.39
N ARG A 211 -15.77 -0.20 -28.44
CA ARG A 211 -14.51 -0.96 -28.49
C ARG A 211 -13.41 -0.25 -27.73
#